data_AF-A0A6P0LL76-F1
#
_entry.id   AF-A0A6P0LL76-F1
#
_cell.length_a   1.000
_cell.length_b   1.000
_cell.length_c   1.000
_cell.angle_alpha   90.00
_cell.angle_beta   90.00
_cell.angle_gamma   90.00
#
_symmetry.space_group_name_H-M   'P 1'
#
loop_
_entity.id
_entity.type
_entity.pdbx_description
1 polymer ?
#
loop_
_entity_poly.entity_id
_entity_poly.type
_entity_poly.pdbx_seq_one_letter_code
_entity_poly.pdbx_strand_id
1 'polypeptide(L)'
;MSRYFKTALITVSTALSIVIPTVAEAITFGFDWTGQIAGFGVTGLFSYEETQSYTDGIVRTDDLDSLSVSFFDPEGNFLRSYTDNHLDAGVNFNFDTQTKQILQSGTYFDPDGINIGDGSRSDGLTFWSKPPQSSTPHVHLDDWLDEFGFTIGFSSHEDVAFPTRTTQELIDTGRVGETYIDQLTDLETKGKFAKVYKVPEPTTLIGMLGLGGWLLSSSLQRRKQYSATRKARGKRQEAKVY
;
A
#
# COMPACT_ATOMS: atom_id res chain seq x y z
N MET A 1 76.07 -43.89 23.66
CA MET A 1 74.87 -43.29 24.27
C MET A 1 74.81 -41.81 23.90
N SER A 2 73.95 -41.45 22.97
CA SER A 2 73.49 -40.07 22.71
C SER A 2 72.55 -40.12 21.51
N ARG A 3 71.32 -39.60 21.66
CA ARG A 3 70.70 -38.64 20.72
C ARG A 3 69.31 -38.19 21.20
N TYR A 4 69.31 -36.97 21.75
CA TYR A 4 68.37 -35.86 21.59
C TYR A 4 66.86 -36.12 21.45
N PHE A 5 66.13 -35.69 22.49
CA PHE A 5 64.69 -35.44 22.50
C PHE A 5 64.31 -34.39 21.44
N LYS A 6 63.29 -34.67 20.63
CA LYS A 6 62.61 -33.68 19.78
C LYS A 6 61.40 -33.13 20.54
N THR A 7 61.44 -31.86 20.88
CA THR A 7 60.30 -31.11 21.41
C THR A 7 59.38 -30.73 20.24
N ALA A 8 58.13 -31.19 20.24
CA ALA A 8 57.12 -30.74 19.29
C ALA A 8 56.40 -29.52 19.89
N LEU A 9 56.52 -28.37 19.22
CA LEU A 9 55.78 -27.17 19.53
C LEU A 9 54.43 -27.25 18.80
N ILE A 10 53.34 -27.43 19.54
CA ILE A 10 51.97 -27.38 18.98
C ILE A 10 51.46 -25.96 19.15
N THR A 11 51.50 -25.17 18.08
CA THR A 11 50.89 -23.84 18.05
C THR A 11 49.42 -24.01 17.72
N VAL A 12 48.54 -23.86 18.71
CA VAL A 12 47.09 -23.80 18.50
C VAL A 12 46.74 -22.35 18.14
N SER A 13 46.62 -22.06 16.84
CA SER A 13 46.07 -20.79 16.36
C SER A 13 44.55 -20.85 16.39
N THR A 14 43.93 -20.30 17.44
CA THR A 14 42.50 -19.99 17.45
C THR A 14 42.24 -18.80 16.54
N ALA A 15 41.66 -19.04 15.36
CA ALA A 15 41.12 -17.98 14.53
C ALA A 15 39.83 -17.46 15.19
N LEU A 16 39.83 -16.18 15.58
CA LEU A 16 38.64 -15.47 16.05
C LEU A 16 37.82 -15.07 14.82
N SER A 17 36.74 -15.81 14.53
CA SER A 17 35.78 -15.37 13.51
C SER A 17 34.95 -14.22 14.08
N ILE A 18 35.22 -13.00 13.61
CA ILE A 18 34.32 -11.86 13.85
C ILE A 18 33.06 -12.14 13.03
N VAL A 19 32.00 -12.60 13.70
CA VAL A 19 30.65 -12.61 13.13
C VAL A 19 30.21 -11.15 13.10
N ILE A 20 30.29 -10.52 11.93
CA ILE A 20 29.61 -9.26 11.70
C ILE A 20 28.13 -9.62 11.62
N PRO A 21 27.26 -9.21 12.57
CA PRO A 21 25.83 -9.40 12.39
C PRO A 21 25.46 -8.68 11.09
N THR A 22 24.91 -9.42 10.13
CA THR A 22 24.20 -8.80 9.01
C THR A 22 23.08 -8.00 9.64
N VAL A 23 23.08 -6.69 9.41
CA VAL A 23 21.93 -5.86 9.75
C VAL A 23 20.77 -6.46 8.96
N ALA A 24 19.66 -6.74 9.64
CA ALA A 24 18.38 -7.08 9.02
C ALA A 24 18.16 -6.18 7.78
N GLU A 25 18.20 -6.76 6.58
CA GLU A 25 18.02 -6.01 5.33
C GLU A 25 16.52 -6.01 5.03
N ALA A 26 15.84 -5.00 5.56
CA ALA A 26 14.45 -4.75 5.24
C ALA A 26 14.34 -4.28 3.79
N ILE A 27 13.74 -5.09 2.93
CA ILE A 27 13.44 -4.72 1.55
C ILE A 27 12.13 -3.95 1.49
N THR A 28 12.08 -2.88 0.69
CA THR A 28 10.87 -2.09 0.48
C THR A 28 10.31 -2.27 -0.92
N PHE A 29 8.99 -2.44 -1.00
CA PHE A 29 8.21 -2.45 -2.22
C PHE A 29 7.14 -1.35 -2.17
N GLY A 30 6.78 -0.85 -3.35
CA GLY A 30 5.61 -0.02 -3.53
C GLY A 30 4.58 -0.74 -4.38
N PHE A 31 3.33 -0.31 -4.25
CA PHE A 31 2.27 -0.72 -5.15
C PHE A 31 1.37 0.43 -5.52
N ASP A 32 0.77 0.32 -6.70
CA ASP A 32 -0.23 1.24 -7.22
C ASP A 32 -1.41 0.47 -7.81
N TRP A 33 -2.60 1.04 -7.64
CA TRP A 33 -3.84 0.56 -8.22
C TRP A 33 -4.69 1.74 -8.67
N THR A 34 -5.43 1.52 -9.75
CA THR A 34 -6.42 2.47 -10.26
C THR A 34 -7.70 1.73 -10.58
N GLY A 35 -8.81 2.25 -10.03
CA GLY A 35 -10.13 1.70 -10.22
C GLY A 35 -10.59 1.73 -11.68
N GLN A 36 -11.46 0.79 -12.00
CA GLN A 36 -11.86 0.50 -13.35
C GLN A 36 -12.93 1.48 -13.85
N ILE A 37 -13.78 2.00 -12.95
CA ILE A 37 -14.96 2.77 -13.34
C ILE A 37 -14.78 4.24 -13.09
N ALA A 38 -14.58 4.62 -11.83
CA ALA A 38 -14.48 6.01 -11.43
C ALA A 38 -13.04 6.54 -11.55
N GLY A 39 -12.04 5.67 -11.44
CA GLY A 39 -10.63 5.99 -11.55
C GLY A 39 -9.96 6.35 -10.22
N PHE A 40 -10.50 5.91 -9.09
CA PHE A 40 -9.87 6.14 -7.79
C PHE A 40 -8.48 5.50 -7.72
N GLY A 41 -7.58 6.13 -6.97
CA GLY A 41 -6.21 5.68 -6.81
C GLY A 41 -5.96 5.09 -5.43
N VAL A 42 -5.21 3.99 -5.38
CA VAL A 42 -4.59 3.47 -4.15
C VAL A 42 -3.10 3.34 -4.38
N THR A 43 -2.29 3.88 -3.49
CA THR A 43 -0.85 3.61 -3.46
C THR A 43 -0.44 3.12 -2.09
N GLY A 44 0.62 2.32 -2.04
CA GLY A 44 1.19 1.93 -0.76
C GLY A 44 2.65 1.56 -0.83
N LEU A 45 3.24 1.49 0.36
CA LEU A 45 4.61 1.06 0.60
C LEU A 45 4.57 -0.01 1.68
N PHE A 46 5.33 -1.08 1.49
CA PHE A 46 5.48 -2.12 2.50
C PHE A 46 6.91 -2.62 2.53
N SER A 47 7.33 -3.10 3.70
CA SER A 47 8.65 -3.69 3.89
C SER A 47 8.59 -4.95 4.73
N TYR A 48 9.56 -5.82 4.53
CA TYR A 48 9.76 -7.06 5.27
C TYR A 48 11.25 -7.44 5.25
N GLU A 49 11.64 -8.36 6.13
CA GLU A 49 13.01 -8.89 6.19
C GLU A 49 13.32 -9.81 4.98
N GLU A 50 14.19 -9.38 4.06
CA GLU A 50 14.46 -10.15 2.84
C GLU A 50 15.14 -11.50 3.12
N THR A 51 15.89 -11.60 4.22
CA THR A 51 16.65 -12.82 4.55
C THR A 51 15.83 -13.86 5.33
N GLN A 52 14.63 -13.52 5.76
CA GLN A 52 13.74 -14.43 6.48
C GLN A 52 13.10 -15.46 5.52
N SER A 53 12.94 -16.69 6.01
CA SER A 53 12.17 -17.72 5.29
C SER A 53 10.70 -17.63 5.65
N TYR A 54 9.84 -17.51 4.64
CA TYR A 54 8.40 -17.41 4.79
C TYR A 54 7.70 -18.70 4.36
N THR A 55 6.63 -19.06 5.06
CA THR A 55 5.81 -20.23 4.70
C THR A 55 5.22 -20.04 3.31
N ASP A 56 5.39 -21.04 2.44
CA ASP A 56 5.00 -21.00 1.01
C ASP A 56 5.61 -19.86 0.19
N GLY A 57 6.63 -19.17 0.73
CA GLY A 57 7.20 -17.97 0.11
C GLY A 57 6.28 -16.75 0.16
N ILE A 58 5.28 -16.75 1.05
CA ILE A 58 4.29 -15.66 1.19
C ILE A 58 4.58 -14.86 2.46
N VAL A 59 4.84 -13.57 2.30
CA VAL A 59 4.88 -12.60 3.39
C VAL A 59 3.45 -12.26 3.76
N ARG A 60 3.07 -12.57 5.01
CA ARG A 60 1.75 -12.29 5.58
C ARG A 60 1.75 -10.96 6.31
N THR A 61 0.57 -10.55 6.80
CA THR A 61 0.40 -9.27 7.51
C THR A 61 1.32 -9.15 8.72
N ASP A 62 1.42 -10.20 9.52
CA ASP A 62 2.27 -10.25 10.72
C ASP A 62 3.78 -10.36 10.40
N ASP A 63 4.14 -10.62 9.14
CA ASP A 63 5.53 -10.70 8.67
C ASP A 63 6.08 -9.34 8.20
N LEU A 64 5.23 -8.31 8.12
CA LEU A 64 5.61 -6.98 7.64
C LEU A 64 6.31 -6.18 8.74
N ASP A 65 7.38 -5.47 8.35
CA ASP A 65 7.98 -4.43 9.19
C ASP A 65 7.20 -3.11 9.08
N SER A 66 6.59 -2.87 7.92
CA SER A 66 5.74 -1.70 7.68
C SER A 66 4.73 -1.93 6.57
N LEU A 67 3.60 -1.23 6.67
CA LEU A 67 2.62 -1.07 5.61
C LEU A 67 2.02 0.33 5.71
N SER A 68 2.14 1.13 4.67
CA SER A 68 1.47 2.43 4.56
C SER A 68 0.65 2.47 3.29
N VAL A 69 -0.59 2.96 3.39
CA VAL A 69 -1.55 2.99 2.27
C VAL A 69 -2.14 4.39 2.16
N SER A 70 -2.30 4.89 0.94
CA SER A 70 -2.90 6.20 0.65
C SER A 70 -3.93 6.09 -0.46
N PHE A 71 -5.02 6.82 -0.31
CA PHE A 71 -6.18 6.83 -1.20
C PHE A 71 -6.33 8.19 -1.86
N PHE A 72 -6.76 8.17 -3.13
CA PHE A 72 -6.86 9.34 -3.99
C PHE A 72 -8.17 9.31 -4.77
N ASP A 73 -8.76 10.49 -4.97
CA ASP A 73 -9.94 10.64 -5.84
C ASP A 73 -9.57 10.48 -7.33
N PRO A 74 -10.56 10.42 -8.23
CA PRO A 74 -10.31 10.30 -9.68
C PRO A 74 -9.45 11.41 -10.28
N GLU A 75 -9.46 12.61 -9.70
CA GLU A 75 -8.62 13.74 -10.12
C GLU A 75 -7.18 13.66 -9.56
N GLY A 76 -6.89 12.68 -8.71
CA GLY A 76 -5.60 12.45 -8.08
C GLY A 76 -5.37 13.29 -6.81
N ASN A 77 -6.42 13.89 -6.24
CA ASN A 77 -6.31 14.56 -4.96
C ASN A 77 -6.25 13.52 -3.83
N PHE A 78 -5.39 13.79 -2.86
CA PHE A 78 -5.26 12.96 -1.66
C PHE A 78 -6.53 13.00 -0.81
N LEU A 79 -7.00 11.83 -0.41
CA LEU A 79 -8.14 11.64 0.49
C LEU A 79 -7.69 11.30 1.91
N ARG A 80 -7.01 10.17 2.09
CA ARG A 80 -6.61 9.62 3.40
C ARG A 80 -5.39 8.72 3.28
N SER A 81 -4.66 8.57 4.38
CA SER A 81 -3.60 7.58 4.54
C SER A 81 -3.71 6.82 5.86
N TYR A 82 -3.28 5.57 5.84
CA TYR A 82 -3.14 4.69 7.01
C TYR A 82 -1.66 4.29 7.11
N THR A 83 -1.01 4.61 8.23
CA THR A 83 0.40 4.30 8.50
C THR A 83 0.49 3.12 9.45
N ASP A 84 1.49 2.27 9.27
CA ASP A 84 1.62 1.00 10.01
C ASP A 84 0.34 0.16 9.96
N ASN A 85 -0.35 0.20 8.83
CA ASN A 85 -1.69 -0.36 8.65
C ASN A 85 -1.75 -1.88 8.90
N HIS A 86 -0.63 -2.59 8.76
CA HIS A 86 -0.49 -4.00 9.15
C HIS A 86 -0.79 -4.28 10.65
N LEU A 87 -0.78 -3.25 11.51
CA LEU A 87 -1.12 -3.36 12.92
C LEU A 87 -2.62 -3.17 13.20
N ASP A 88 -3.39 -2.71 12.20
CA ASP A 88 -4.81 -2.41 12.36
C ASP A 88 -5.67 -3.69 12.30
N ALA A 89 -6.74 -3.70 13.10
CA ALA A 89 -7.63 -4.85 13.16
C ALA A 89 -8.36 -5.08 11.83
N GLY A 90 -8.43 -6.33 11.39
CA GLY A 90 -9.11 -6.71 10.15
C GLY A 90 -8.28 -6.53 8.89
N VAL A 91 -7.07 -5.96 8.98
CA VAL A 91 -6.15 -5.89 7.85
C VAL A 91 -5.66 -7.28 7.47
N ASN A 92 -5.66 -7.54 6.16
CA ASN A 92 -5.15 -8.75 5.52
C ASN A 92 -4.33 -8.35 4.29
N PHE A 93 -3.04 -8.65 4.34
CA PHE A 93 -2.07 -8.38 3.29
C PHE A 93 -1.21 -9.62 3.07
N ASN A 94 -1.08 -10.01 1.80
CA ASN A 94 -0.38 -11.22 1.39
C ASN A 94 0.46 -10.93 0.15
N PHE A 95 1.78 -11.09 0.26
CA PHE A 95 2.71 -10.84 -0.84
C PHE A 95 3.52 -12.09 -1.18
N ASP A 96 3.40 -12.53 -2.44
CA ASP A 96 4.17 -13.65 -2.96
C ASP A 96 5.57 -13.18 -3.38
N THR A 97 6.58 -13.64 -2.65
CA THR A 97 7.97 -13.26 -2.88
C THR A 97 8.56 -13.85 -4.16
N GLN A 98 7.94 -14.88 -4.75
CA GLN A 98 8.39 -15.52 -5.99
C GLN A 98 7.85 -14.78 -7.21
N THR A 99 6.54 -14.53 -7.24
CA THR A 99 5.89 -13.82 -8.36
C THR A 99 5.99 -12.30 -8.25
N LYS A 100 6.35 -11.78 -7.06
CA LYS A 100 6.37 -10.35 -6.72
C LYS A 100 5.00 -9.70 -6.91
N GLN A 101 3.94 -10.39 -6.48
CA GLN A 101 2.56 -9.94 -6.58
C GLN A 101 1.89 -9.90 -5.21
N ILE A 102 1.01 -8.93 -5.00
CA ILE A 102 0.06 -8.96 -3.89
C ILE A 102 -1.09 -9.89 -4.29
N LEU A 103 -1.42 -10.85 -3.42
CA LEU A 103 -2.51 -11.79 -3.65
C LEU A 103 -3.85 -11.07 -3.45
N GLN A 104 -4.70 -11.09 -4.48
CA GLN A 104 -5.93 -10.30 -4.56
C GLN A 104 -7.11 -11.08 -5.17
N SER A 105 -6.92 -12.37 -5.49
CA SER A 105 -7.92 -13.19 -6.17
C SER A 105 -8.91 -13.86 -5.21
N GLY A 106 -8.48 -14.06 -3.97
CA GLY A 106 -9.23 -14.69 -2.90
C GLY A 106 -10.25 -13.80 -2.26
N THR A 107 -10.97 -14.34 -1.28
CA THR A 107 -11.83 -13.54 -0.41
C THR A 107 -10.98 -12.58 0.41
N TYR A 108 -11.50 -11.40 0.76
CA TYR A 108 -10.73 -10.36 1.46
C TYR A 108 -10.01 -10.77 2.76
N PHE A 109 -10.47 -11.84 3.44
CA PHE A 109 -9.82 -12.40 4.64
C PHE A 109 -9.05 -13.70 4.39
N ASP A 110 -9.12 -14.25 3.19
CA ASP A 110 -8.45 -15.51 2.86
C ASP A 110 -6.96 -15.28 2.58
N PRO A 111 -6.13 -16.33 2.69
CA PRO A 111 -4.69 -16.27 2.40
C PRO A 111 -4.32 -15.80 0.99
N ASP A 112 -5.24 -15.76 0.05
CA ASP A 112 -5.04 -15.30 -1.33
C ASP A 112 -5.80 -14.01 -1.66
N GLY A 113 -6.33 -13.32 -0.65
CA GLY A 113 -7.01 -12.04 -0.78
C GLY A 113 -6.30 -10.87 -0.09
N ILE A 114 -6.99 -9.72 -0.08
CA ILE A 114 -6.50 -8.46 0.50
C ILE A 114 -7.63 -7.71 1.20
N ASN A 115 -7.29 -7.01 2.29
CA ASN A 115 -8.10 -6.01 2.98
C ASN A 115 -7.16 -5.00 3.66
N ILE A 116 -7.07 -3.78 3.15
CA ILE A 116 -6.19 -2.72 3.68
C ILE A 116 -6.93 -1.39 3.73
N GLY A 117 -6.44 -0.42 4.50
CA GLY A 117 -7.15 0.83 4.80
C GLY A 117 -7.76 0.79 6.18
N ASP A 118 -9.04 1.14 6.33
CA ASP A 118 -9.69 1.12 7.66
C ASP A 118 -9.77 -0.28 8.27
N GLY A 119 -9.62 -1.33 7.46
CA GLY A 119 -9.76 -2.73 7.87
C GLY A 119 -11.22 -3.13 8.12
N SER A 120 -12.09 -2.16 8.40
CA SER A 120 -13.53 -2.27 8.36
C SER A 120 -14.07 -2.17 6.93
N ARG A 121 -15.16 -2.89 6.67
CA ARG A 121 -15.97 -2.75 5.45
C ARG A 121 -17.22 -1.89 5.68
N SER A 122 -17.39 -1.33 6.88
CA SER A 122 -18.57 -0.53 7.22
C SER A 122 -18.29 0.96 7.24
N ASP A 123 -17.04 1.38 7.45
CA ASP A 123 -16.65 2.76 7.66
C ASP A 123 -15.25 3.00 7.05
N GLY A 124 -14.99 4.22 6.59
CA GLY A 124 -13.68 4.67 6.09
C GLY A 124 -13.24 4.06 4.76
N LEU A 125 -12.14 4.58 4.20
CA LEU A 125 -11.60 4.10 2.92
C LEU A 125 -10.88 2.76 3.09
N THR A 126 -11.39 1.75 2.39
CA THR A 126 -10.86 0.38 2.41
C THR A 126 -10.68 -0.16 1.01
N PHE A 127 -9.55 -0.82 0.76
CA PHE A 127 -9.24 -1.54 -0.49
C PHE A 127 -9.22 -3.05 -0.21
N TRP A 128 -10.14 -3.79 -0.84
CA TRP A 128 -10.38 -5.18 -0.46
C TRP A 128 -10.77 -6.06 -1.65
N SER A 129 -10.38 -7.34 -1.63
CA SER A 129 -10.77 -8.31 -2.66
C SER A 129 -12.19 -8.84 -2.46
N LYS A 130 -12.63 -9.75 -3.33
CA LYS A 130 -14.02 -10.20 -3.40
C LYS A 130 -14.64 -10.63 -2.05
N PRO A 131 -15.96 -10.50 -1.86
CA PRO A 131 -16.66 -11.11 -0.72
C PRO A 131 -16.80 -12.65 -0.89
N PRO A 132 -17.12 -13.40 0.19
CA PRO A 132 -17.18 -14.87 0.17
C PRO A 132 -18.14 -15.44 -0.89
N GLN A 133 -19.22 -14.74 -1.17
CA GLN A 133 -20.30 -15.19 -2.06
C GLN A 133 -19.98 -14.94 -3.54
N SER A 134 -18.89 -14.23 -3.86
CA SER A 134 -18.47 -14.01 -5.23
C SER A 134 -17.55 -15.11 -5.75
N SER A 135 -17.83 -15.57 -6.96
CA SER A 135 -16.99 -16.50 -7.71
C SER A 135 -15.97 -15.83 -8.63
N THR A 136 -16.15 -14.56 -9.00
CA THR A 136 -15.21 -13.84 -9.87
C THR A 136 -14.20 -13.07 -9.01
N PRO A 137 -12.89 -13.21 -9.24
CA PRO A 137 -11.87 -12.34 -8.66
C PRO A 137 -12.08 -10.88 -9.02
N HIS A 138 -12.07 -10.00 -8.02
CA HIS A 138 -12.14 -8.56 -8.17
C HIS A 138 -11.72 -7.87 -6.88
N VAL A 139 -11.45 -6.58 -6.97
CA VAL A 139 -11.20 -5.70 -5.81
C VAL A 139 -12.16 -4.52 -5.82
N HIS A 140 -12.35 -3.93 -4.65
CA HIS A 140 -13.24 -2.82 -4.37
C HIS A 140 -12.46 -1.69 -3.73
N LEU A 141 -12.92 -0.47 -3.95
CA LEU A 141 -12.61 0.69 -3.13
C LEU A 141 -13.88 1.18 -2.46
N ASP A 142 -13.79 1.27 -1.14
CA ASP A 142 -14.83 1.71 -0.21
C ASP A 142 -16.11 0.86 -0.25
N ASP A 143 -16.92 0.95 0.81
CA ASP A 143 -18.24 0.33 0.90
C ASP A 143 -19.30 1.38 1.28
N TRP A 144 -20.54 0.95 1.53
CA TRP A 144 -21.81 1.69 1.72
C TRP A 144 -21.84 3.09 2.38
N LEU A 145 -20.81 3.53 3.11
CA LEU A 145 -20.76 4.85 3.72
C LEU A 145 -19.91 5.79 2.87
N ASP A 146 -20.59 6.53 2.00
CA ASP A 146 -20.03 7.63 1.22
C ASP A 146 -19.60 8.78 2.16
N GLU A 147 -18.41 8.66 2.76
CA GLU A 147 -17.84 9.65 3.67
C GLU A 147 -17.47 10.94 2.92
N PHE A 148 -17.16 10.84 1.63
CA PHE A 148 -16.58 11.92 0.83
C PHE A 148 -17.54 12.55 -0.19
N GLY A 149 -18.73 12.00 -0.38
CA GLY A 149 -19.76 12.50 -1.29
C GLY A 149 -19.59 12.06 -2.74
N PHE A 150 -18.88 10.97 -3.03
CA PHE A 150 -18.61 10.52 -4.38
C PHE A 150 -19.75 9.70 -4.99
N THR A 151 -19.92 9.83 -6.30
CA THR A 151 -20.89 9.00 -7.02
C THR A 151 -20.42 7.55 -7.08
N ILE A 152 -21.33 6.62 -6.81
CA ILE A 152 -21.07 5.18 -6.85
C ILE A 152 -20.68 4.74 -8.27
N GLY A 153 -19.51 4.11 -8.39
CA GLY A 153 -19.02 3.54 -9.64
C GLY A 153 -19.67 2.21 -9.98
N PHE A 154 -19.79 1.28 -9.03
CA PHE A 154 -20.36 -0.05 -9.27
C PHE A 154 -21.19 -0.57 -8.11
N SER A 155 -22.45 -0.92 -8.38
CA SER A 155 -23.37 -1.48 -7.39
C SER A 155 -23.52 -0.58 -6.16
N SER A 156 -22.71 -0.79 -5.12
CA SER A 156 -22.68 -0.01 -3.87
C SER A 156 -21.28 0.48 -3.51
N HIS A 157 -20.31 0.37 -4.43
CA HIS A 157 -18.90 0.67 -4.22
C HIS A 157 -18.50 1.91 -5.03
N GLU A 158 -17.67 2.77 -4.45
CA GLU A 158 -17.13 3.95 -5.12
C GLU A 158 -16.34 3.55 -6.39
N ASP A 159 -15.56 2.47 -6.30
CA ASP A 159 -14.91 1.89 -7.48
C ASP A 159 -14.65 0.39 -7.33
N VAL A 160 -14.41 -0.28 -8.45
CA VAL A 160 -14.11 -1.71 -8.52
C VAL A 160 -13.08 -1.99 -9.59
N ALA A 161 -12.47 -3.17 -9.55
CA ALA A 161 -11.72 -3.70 -10.67
C ALA A 161 -11.95 -5.20 -10.84
N PHE A 162 -12.42 -5.60 -12.03
CA PHE A 162 -12.55 -6.98 -12.47
C PHE A 162 -11.47 -7.30 -13.51
N PRO A 163 -10.31 -7.84 -13.10
CA PRO A 163 -9.19 -8.09 -14.02
C PRO A 163 -9.50 -9.08 -15.14
N THR A 164 -10.58 -9.86 -15.02
CA THR A 164 -11.00 -10.86 -15.99
C THR A 164 -12.22 -10.45 -16.82
N ARG A 165 -12.77 -9.23 -16.65
CA ARG A 165 -13.95 -8.76 -17.38
C ARG A 165 -13.62 -7.57 -18.26
N THR A 166 -14.22 -7.57 -19.44
CA THR A 166 -14.24 -6.43 -20.37
C THR A 166 -15.21 -5.35 -19.90
N THR A 167 -15.10 -4.15 -20.47
CA THR A 167 -16.05 -3.05 -20.25
C THR A 167 -17.47 -3.45 -20.53
N GLN A 168 -17.71 -4.09 -21.67
CA GLN A 168 -19.05 -4.44 -22.06
C GLN A 168 -19.64 -5.45 -21.09
N GLU A 169 -18.87 -6.45 -20.66
CA GLU A 169 -19.34 -7.42 -19.65
C GLU A 169 -19.68 -6.76 -18.30
N LEU A 170 -19.02 -5.65 -17.94
CA LEU A 170 -19.38 -4.87 -16.76
C LEU A 170 -20.65 -4.06 -16.97
N ILE A 171 -20.76 -3.35 -18.09
CA ILE A 171 -21.96 -2.58 -18.46
C ILE A 171 -23.19 -3.50 -18.53
N ASP A 172 -23.03 -4.68 -19.14
CA ASP A 172 -24.09 -5.69 -19.30
C ASP A 172 -24.59 -6.25 -17.96
N THR A 173 -23.84 -6.06 -16.85
CA THR A 173 -24.36 -6.39 -15.52
C THR A 173 -25.51 -5.47 -15.08
N GLY A 174 -25.64 -4.30 -15.69
CA GLY A 174 -26.58 -3.24 -15.28
C GLY A 174 -26.24 -2.62 -13.92
N ARG A 175 -25.00 -2.80 -13.43
CA ARG A 175 -24.56 -2.31 -12.11
C ARG A 175 -23.55 -1.17 -12.16
N VAL A 176 -23.09 -0.78 -13.35
CA VAL A 176 -22.25 0.40 -13.53
C VAL A 176 -23.08 1.64 -13.20
N GLY A 177 -22.53 2.56 -12.41
CA GLY A 177 -23.17 3.83 -12.09
C GLY A 177 -23.43 4.66 -13.34
N GLU A 178 -24.64 5.20 -13.47
CA GLU A 178 -25.11 5.90 -14.68
C GLU A 178 -24.19 7.06 -15.09
N THR A 179 -23.60 7.76 -14.11
CA THR A 179 -22.65 8.86 -14.32
C THR A 179 -21.42 8.46 -15.13
N TYR A 180 -21.01 7.19 -15.06
CA TYR A 180 -19.75 6.71 -15.61
C TYR A 180 -19.89 5.93 -16.91
N ILE A 181 -21.10 5.48 -17.29
CA ILE A 181 -21.32 4.60 -18.46
C ILE A 181 -20.67 5.14 -19.73
N ASP A 182 -20.82 6.45 -19.99
CA ASP A 182 -20.31 7.08 -21.21
C ASP A 182 -18.79 7.36 -21.16
N GLN A 183 -18.14 7.15 -20.01
CA GLN A 183 -16.72 7.47 -19.76
C GLN A 183 -15.82 6.23 -19.80
N LEU A 184 -16.39 5.02 -19.92
CA LEU A 184 -15.65 3.77 -19.90
C LEU A 184 -15.02 3.44 -21.27
N THR A 185 -13.99 4.17 -21.66
CA THR A 185 -13.38 4.01 -23.00
C THR A 185 -12.06 3.22 -23.01
N ASP A 186 -11.54 2.73 -21.88
CA ASP A 186 -10.23 2.07 -21.82
C ASP A 186 -10.01 1.13 -20.62
N LEU A 187 -10.71 -0.01 -20.58
CA LEU A 187 -10.56 -0.99 -19.48
C LEU A 187 -9.49 -2.06 -19.72
N GLU A 188 -8.85 -2.07 -20.89
CA GLU A 188 -7.72 -2.98 -21.11
C GLU A 188 -6.48 -2.50 -20.33
N THR A 189 -6.36 -1.18 -20.12
CA THR A 189 -5.28 -0.54 -19.34
C THR A 189 -5.66 -0.29 -17.87
N LYS A 190 -6.96 -0.17 -17.55
CA LYS A 190 -7.49 0.04 -16.19
C LYS A 190 -8.15 -1.22 -15.61
N GLY A 191 -8.40 -1.26 -14.31
CA GLY A 191 -9.12 -2.39 -13.69
C GLY A 191 -8.31 -3.69 -13.55
N LYS A 192 -6.97 -3.57 -13.49
CA LYS A 192 -6.10 -4.68 -13.12
C LYS A 192 -5.98 -4.78 -11.60
N PHE A 193 -5.40 -5.89 -11.13
CA PHE A 193 -4.93 -5.98 -9.75
C PHE A 193 -3.77 -5.01 -9.50
N ALA A 194 -3.56 -4.65 -8.23
CA ALA A 194 -2.50 -3.72 -7.83
C ALA A 194 -1.14 -4.20 -8.35
N LYS A 195 -0.39 -3.28 -8.95
CA LYS A 195 0.93 -3.53 -9.51
C LYS A 195 1.99 -3.24 -8.47
N VAL A 196 2.95 -4.16 -8.31
CA VAL A 196 4.05 -4.02 -7.36
C VAL A 196 5.34 -3.63 -8.08
N TYR A 197 6.16 -2.82 -7.43
CA TYR A 197 7.50 -2.45 -7.88
C TYR A 197 8.48 -2.40 -6.69
N LYS A 198 9.73 -2.84 -6.90
CA LYS A 198 10.78 -2.73 -5.89
C LYS A 198 11.18 -1.26 -5.74
N VAL A 199 11.22 -0.76 -4.51
CA VAL A 199 11.75 0.57 -4.23
C VAL A 199 13.28 0.47 -4.18
N PRO A 200 14.02 1.26 -4.96
CA PRO A 200 15.48 1.24 -4.90
C PRO A 200 15.96 1.63 -3.50
N GLU A 201 16.85 0.83 -2.94
CA GLU A 201 17.54 1.21 -1.71
C GLU A 201 18.30 2.53 -1.95
N PRO A 202 18.31 3.45 -0.97
CA PRO A 202 19.11 4.66 -1.07
C PRO A 202 20.59 4.27 -1.12
N THR A 203 21.14 4.14 -2.32
CA THR A 203 22.52 3.70 -2.58
C THR A 203 23.58 4.72 -2.14
N THR A 204 23.17 5.86 -1.58
CA THR A 204 24.05 6.85 -0.96
C THR A 204 23.31 7.63 0.14
N LEU A 205 24.05 8.09 1.16
CA LEU A 205 23.56 8.96 2.25
C LEU A 205 22.86 10.25 1.77
N ILE A 206 23.05 10.63 0.49
CA ILE A 206 22.40 11.78 -0.18
C ILE A 206 20.97 11.44 -0.64
N GLY A 207 20.64 10.16 -0.80
CA GLY A 207 19.30 9.67 -1.16
C GLY A 207 18.26 9.78 -0.05
N MET A 208 18.67 9.95 1.22
CA MET A 208 17.73 10.10 2.35
C MET A 208 16.91 11.40 2.30
N LEU A 209 17.33 12.40 1.52
CA LEU A 209 16.53 13.61 1.28
C LEU A 209 15.62 13.51 0.04
N GLY A 210 15.84 12.52 -0.83
CA GLY A 210 15.16 12.41 -2.12
C GLY A 210 13.82 11.70 -2.07
N LEU A 211 13.68 10.65 -1.24
CA LEU A 211 12.44 9.86 -1.15
C LEU A 211 11.42 10.45 -0.16
N GLY A 212 11.86 11.23 0.82
CA GLY A 212 10.96 12.06 1.65
C GLY A 212 10.51 13.36 0.97
N GLY A 213 11.19 13.80 -0.10
CA GLY A 213 10.97 15.11 -0.72
C GLY A 213 9.66 15.23 -1.51
N TRP A 214 9.12 14.13 -2.03
CA TRP A 214 7.83 14.14 -2.73
C TRP A 214 6.62 14.10 -1.79
N LEU A 215 6.76 13.50 -0.60
CA LEU A 215 5.67 13.44 0.39
C LEU A 215 5.71 14.58 1.44
N LEU A 216 6.85 15.24 1.68
CA LEU A 216 6.97 16.26 2.74
C LEU A 216 6.87 17.72 2.28
N SER A 217 6.86 18.02 0.98
CA SER A 217 6.78 19.42 0.49
C SER A 217 5.42 20.09 0.76
N SER A 218 4.35 19.32 0.98
CA SER A 218 2.99 19.83 1.22
C SER A 218 2.75 20.29 2.67
N SER A 219 3.56 19.84 3.63
CA SER A 219 3.36 20.15 5.07
C SER A 219 3.94 21.51 5.49
N LEU A 220 5.03 21.94 4.86
CA LEU A 220 5.72 23.19 5.19
C LEU A 220 5.09 24.42 4.52
N GLN A 221 4.39 24.28 3.39
CA GLN A 221 3.61 25.36 2.78
C GLN A 221 2.32 25.68 3.55
N ARG A 222 1.73 24.72 4.29
CA ARG A 222 0.47 24.95 5.03
C ARG A 222 0.60 25.81 6.29
N ARG A 223 1.77 25.90 6.93
CA ARG A 223 1.93 26.80 8.09
C ARG A 223 1.90 28.28 7.73
N LYS A 224 2.26 28.66 6.50
CA LYS A 224 2.17 30.06 6.03
C LYS A 224 0.75 30.43 5.57
N GLN A 225 0.01 29.50 4.97
CA GLN A 225 -1.35 29.77 4.50
C GLN A 225 -2.38 29.81 5.64
N TYR A 226 -2.32 28.90 6.62
CA TYR A 226 -3.25 28.92 7.77
C TYR A 226 -3.08 30.16 8.67
N SER A 227 -1.87 30.71 8.75
CA SER A 227 -1.57 31.96 9.47
C SER A 227 -2.18 33.19 8.77
N ALA A 228 -2.16 33.23 7.44
CA ALA A 228 -2.71 34.34 6.66
C ALA A 228 -4.26 34.39 6.73
N THR A 229 -4.93 33.24 6.67
CA THR A 229 -6.41 33.18 6.71
C THR A 229 -6.98 33.50 8.08
N ARG A 230 -6.29 33.15 9.17
CA ARG A 230 -6.72 33.49 10.54
C ARG A 230 -6.60 35.00 10.83
N LYS A 231 -5.57 35.66 10.26
CA LYS A 231 -5.39 37.13 10.35
C LYS A 231 -6.44 37.89 9.53
N ALA A 232 -6.86 37.35 8.39
CA ALA A 232 -7.92 37.94 7.55
C ALA A 232 -9.32 37.78 8.16
N ARG A 233 -9.60 36.66 8.85
CA ARG A 233 -10.91 36.40 9.48
C ARG A 233 -11.10 37.19 10.78
N GLY A 234 -10.04 37.45 11.55
CA GLY A 234 -10.08 38.31 12.74
C GLY A 234 -10.40 39.78 12.44
N LYS A 235 -9.83 40.34 11.35
CA LYS A 235 -10.11 41.73 10.94
C LYS A 235 -11.53 41.97 10.40
N ARG A 236 -12.23 40.92 9.96
CA ARG A 236 -13.60 41.03 9.41
C ARG A 236 -14.68 41.00 10.50
N GLN A 237 -14.37 40.55 11.71
CA GLN A 237 -15.31 40.54 12.84
C GLN A 237 -15.33 41.87 13.63
N GLU A 238 -14.28 42.68 13.56
CA GLU A 238 -14.27 44.01 14.20
C GLU A 238 -15.00 45.10 13.38
N ALA A 239 -15.29 44.86 12.10
CA ALA A 239 -15.92 45.85 11.21
C ALA A 239 -17.46 45.73 11.11
N LYS A 240 -18.10 44.95 11.98
CA LYS A 240 -19.57 44.75 11.99
C LYS A 240 -20.25 45.16 13.31
N VAL A 241 -19.53 45.85 14.18
CA VAL A 241 -20.11 46.50 15.36
C VAL A 241 -19.82 47.98 15.21
N TYR A 242 -20.75 48.72 14.63
CA TYR A 242 -21.14 50.12 14.85
C TYR A 242 -22.11 50.54 13.74
#